data_AF-A0A376VJG8-F1
#
_entry.id   AF-A0A376VJG8-F1
#
_cell.length_a   1.000
_cell.length_b   1.000
_cell.length_c   1.000
_cell.angle_alpha   90.00
_cell.angle_beta   90.00
_cell.angle_gamma   90.00
#
_symmetry.space_group_name_H-M   'P 1'
#
loop_
_entity.id
_entity.type
_entity.pdbx_description
1 polymer ?
#
loop_
_entity_poly.entity_id
_entity_poly.type
_entity_poly.pdbx_seq_one_letter_code
_entity_poly.pdbx_strand_id
1 'polypeptide(L)' 'MDQVVVFQKMFEQVRKEQNFSWFYSELKHHRIAHYIYYLATDNIRIITHDDTVLLLRGTREPVKS' A
#
# COMPACT_ATOMS: atom_id res chain seq x y z
N MET A 1 7.72 5.08 -14.17
CA MET A 1 6.72 4.10 -13.68
C MET A 1 5.89 4.80 -12.63
N ASP A 2 4.57 4.59 -12.65
CA ASP A 2 3.65 5.22 -11.70
C ASP A 2 3.95 4.74 -10.26
N GLN A 3 4.08 5.67 -9.30
CA GLN A 3 4.37 5.34 -7.90
C GLN A 3 3.32 4.38 -7.33
N VAL A 4 2.07 4.47 -7.78
CA VAL A 4 0.98 3.58 -7.39
C VAL A 4 1.30 2.12 -7.74
N VAL A 5 1.89 1.86 -8.90
CA VAL A 5 2.25 0.50 -9.34
C VAL A 5 3.39 -0.08 -8.50
N VAL A 6 4.36 0.76 -8.11
CA VAL A 6 5.48 0.35 -7.24
C VAL A 6 4.95 -0.08 -5.87
N PHE A 7 4.13 0.76 -5.24
CA PHE A 7 3.55 0.44 -3.95
C PHE A 7 2.62 -0.78 -4.03
N GLN A 8 1.81 -0.90 -5.08
CA GLN A 8 0.94 -2.07 -5.25
C GLN A 8 1.76 -3.38 -5.23
N LYS A 9 2.85 -3.45 -6.01
CA LYS A 9 3.72 -4.63 -6.04
C LYS A 9 4.37 -4.90 -4.68
N MET A 10 4.80 -3.87 -3.97
CA MET A 10 5.39 -3.98 -2.64
C MET A 10 4.40 -4.61 -1.64
N PHE A 11 3.15 -4.14 -1.64
CA PHE A 11 2.08 -4.68 -0.79
C PHE A 11 1.68 -6.11 -1.20
N GLU A 12 1.63 -6.43 -2.49
CA GLU A 12 1.39 -7.80 -2.97
C GLU A 12 2.53 -8.76 -2.57
N GLN A 13 3.78 -8.31 -2.68
CA GLN A 13 4.95 -9.11 -2.32
C GLN A 13 4.98 -9.42 -0.83
N VAL A 14 4.76 -8.43 0.06
CA VAL A 14 4.74 -8.70 1.50
C VAL A 14 3.58 -9.61 1.89
N ARG A 15 2.43 -9.56 1.20
CA ARG A 15 1.32 -10.50 1.44
C ARG A 15 1.70 -11.94 1.09
N LYS A 16 2.48 -12.14 0.03
CA LYS A 16 2.88 -13.48 -0.44
C LYS A 16 4.07 -14.03 0.35
N GLU A 17 5.11 -13.23 0.51
CA GLU A 17 6.39 -13.64 1.08
C GLU A 17 6.46 -13.44 2.60
N GLN A 18 5.55 -12.64 3.17
CA GLN A 18 5.52 -12.29 4.60
C GLN A 18 6.85 -11.73 5.12
N ASN A 19 7.65 -11.11 4.24
CA ASN A 19 8.93 -10.52 4.60
C ASN A 19 8.75 -9.10 5.16
N PHE A 20 8.45 -9.03 6.45
CA PHE A 20 8.19 -7.77 7.15
C PHE A 20 9.43 -6.88 7.31
N SER A 21 10.63 -7.46 7.39
CA SER A 21 11.87 -6.69 7.54
C SER A 21 12.20 -5.89 6.28
N TRP A 22 12.03 -6.51 5.11
CA TRP A 22 12.17 -5.82 3.83
C TRP A 22 11.07 -4.74 3.68
N PHE A 23 9.81 -5.10 3.96
CA PHE A 23 8.68 -4.17 3.86
C PHE A 23 8.86 -2.92 4.73
N TYR A 24 9.31 -3.08 5.98
CA TYR A 24 9.59 -1.93 6.85
C TYR A 24 10.72 -1.03 6.31
N SER A 25 11.73 -1.64 5.70
CA SER A 25 12.84 -0.90 5.08
C SER A 25 12.35 -0.07 3.88
N GLU A 26 11.48 -0.64 3.05
CA GLU A 26 10.86 0.07 1.92
C GLU A 26 9.94 1.20 2.37
N LEU A 27 9.10 0.99 3.40
CA LEU A 27 8.26 2.05 3.96
C LEU A 27 9.10 3.26 4.40
N LYS A 28 10.24 3.00 5.05
CA LYS A 28 11.18 4.04 5.48
C LYS A 28 11.90 4.70 4.30
N HIS A 29 12.31 3.92 3.30
CA HIS A 29 12.96 4.42 2.08
C HIS A 29 12.04 5.38 1.31
N HIS A 30 10.76 5.04 1.22
CA HIS A 30 9.73 5.86 0.58
C HIS A 30 9.18 7.01 1.44
N ARG A 31 9.72 7.23 2.65
CA ARG A 31 9.29 8.28 3.59
C ARG A 31 7.77 8.27 3.83
N ILE A 32 7.21 7.07 4.00
CA ILE A 32 5.78 6.91 4.33
C ILE A 32 5.59 7.24 5.81
N ALA A 33 4.73 8.22 6.10
CA ALA A 33 4.41 8.62 7.46
C ALA A 33 3.42 7.65 8.09
N HIS A 34 2.33 7.33 7.38
CA HIS A 34 1.33 6.36 7.81
C HIS A 34 0.53 5.83 6.61
N TYR A 35 0.00 4.61 6.75
CA TYR A 35 -0.92 4.03 5.77
C TYR A 35 -2.18 3.51 6.45
N ILE A 36 -3.33 3.64 5.78
CA ILE A 36 -4.63 3.18 6.24
C ILE A 36 -5.07 2.05 5.32
N TYR A 37 -5.28 0.87 5.89
CA TYR A 37 -5.69 -0.31 5.15
C TYR A 37 -7.18 -0.60 5.36
N TYR A 38 -7.97 -0.45 4.29
CA TYR A 38 -9.40 -0.71 4.28
C TYR A 38 -9.66 -2.18 3.92
N LEU A 39 -9.80 -3.03 4.93
CA LEU A 39 -10.02 -4.46 4.78
C LEU A 39 -11.24 -4.81 3.90
N ALA A 40 -12.32 -4.02 3.97
CA ALA A 40 -13.57 -4.26 3.26
C ALA A 40 -13.42 -4.15 1.73
N THR A 41 -12.61 -3.21 1.25
CA THR A 41 -12.43 -2.91 -0.17
C THR A 41 -11.03 -3.25 -0.68
N ASP A 42 -10.17 -3.75 0.21
CA ASP A 42 -8.73 -3.95 -0.05
C ASP A 42 -8.00 -2.66 -0.49
N ASN A 43 -8.56 -1.49 -0.16
CA ASN A 43 -7.96 -0.21 -0.51
C ASN A 43 -6.87 0.14 0.49
N ILE A 44 -5.80 0.76 0.01
CA ILE A 44 -4.72 1.24 0.87
C ILE A 44 -4.49 2.72 0.59
N ARG A 45 -4.64 3.54 1.63
CA ARG A 45 -4.32 4.96 1.55
C ARG A 45 -2.95 5.16 2.17
N ILE A 46 -2.00 5.68 1.41
CA ILE A 46 -0.64 5.95 1.85
C ILE A 46 -0.48 7.46 1.98
N ILE A 47 0.06 7.90 3.12
CA ILE A 47 0.35 9.30 3.40
C ILE A 47 1.87 9.40 3.61
N THR A 48 2.53 10.15 2.74
CA THR A 48 3.98 10.42 2.87
C THR A 48 4.24 11.56 3.83
N HIS A 49 5.49 11.71 4.27
CA HIS A 49 5.91 12.85 5.09
C HIS A 49 5.77 14.21 4.40
N ASP A 50 5.65 14.24 3.07
CA ASP A 50 5.47 15.45 2.27
C ASP A 50 3.96 15.75 2.03
N ASP A 51 3.08 15.21 2.88
CA ASP A 51 1.61 15.29 2.80
C ASP A 51 1.01 14.80 1.46
N THR A 52 1.77 14.01 0.70
CA THR A 52 1.26 13.39 -0.52
C THR A 52 0.38 12.21 -0.16
N VAL A 53 -0.84 12.22 -0.67
CA VAL A 53 -1.80 11.14 -0.48
C VAL A 53 -1.86 10.29 -1.74
N LEU A 54 -1.52 9.02 -1.60
CA LEU A 54 -1.65 8.01 -2.65
C LEU A 54 -2.75 7.03 -2.29
N LEU A 55 -3.59 6.68 -3.27
CA LEU A 55 -4.64 5.69 -3.13
C LEU A 55 -4.30 4.47 -3.98
N LEU A 56 -3.99 3.36 -3.31
CA LEU A 56 -3.98 2.03 -3.92
C LEU A 56 -5.41 1.49 -3.89
N ARG A 57 -5.98 1.28 -5.07
CA ARG A 57 -7.27 0.60 -5.19
C ARG A 57 -7.05 -0.89 -5.10
N GLY A 58 -7.79 -1.53 -4.20
CA GLY A 58 -7.83 -2.97 -4.08
C GLY A 58 -8.43 -3.61 -5.33
N THR A 59 -8.11 -4.87 -5.56
CA THR A 59 -8.68 -5.68 -6.65
C THR A 59 -10.02 -6.32 -6.26
N ARG A 60 -10.45 -6.17 -5.01
CA ARG A 60 -11.78 -6.63 -4.57
C ARG A 60 -12.84 -5.75 -5.21
N GLU A 61 -13.63 -6.33 -6.11
CA GLU A 61 -14.85 -5.68 -6.55
C GLU A 61 -15.73 -5.41 -5.31
N PRO A 62 -16.37 -4.23 -5.24
CA PRO A 62 -17.34 -3.98 -4.19
C PRO A 62 -18.38 -5.09 -4.27
N VAL A 63 -18.61 -5.78 -3.14
CA VAL A 63 -19.65 -6.80 -3.04
C VAL A 63 -20.97 -6.13 -3.43
N LYS A 64 -21.47 -6.45 -4.63
CA LYS A 64 -22.80 -6.02 -5.06
C LYS A 64 -23.79 -6.73 -4.13
N SER A 65 -24.46 -5.95 -3.30
CA SER A 65 -25.63 -6.42 -2.54
C SER A 65 -26.84 -6.54 -3.45
#